data_AF-A0A5B9W8Q2-F1
#
_entry.id   AF-A0A5B9W8Q2-F1
#
_cell.length_a   1.000
_cell.length_b   1.000
_cell.length_c   1.000
_cell.angle_alpha   90.00
_cell.angle_beta   90.00
_cell.angle_gamma   90.00
#
_symmetry.space_group_name_H-M   'P 1'
#
loop_
_entity.id
_entity.type
_entity.pdbx_description
1 polymer ?
#
loop_
_entity_poly.entity_id
_entity_poly.type
_entity_poly.pdbx_seq_one_letter_code
_entity_poly.pdbx_strand_id
1 'polypeptide(L)'
;MIVDTGSQILHDPDIDRPRAVTGAIPAGHARRYQRLLVSPLPMVLGCLLAAVLVRHALGTRDLWLFLASVGLFAASLPLFQFHCLDCGRIGWYLRATRHACEAVTGRYRRGEPERTRMSAQTQCLLWIYVMVGGLLVASVFALGRL
;
A
#
# COMPACT_ATOMS: atom_id res chain seq x y z
N MET A 1 61.60 23.50 6.04
CA MET A 1 60.22 23.03 6.28
C MET A 1 59.38 24.27 6.52
N ILE A 2 58.59 24.66 5.52
CA ILE A 2 57.64 25.77 5.64
C ILE A 2 56.27 25.12 5.77
N VAL A 3 55.62 25.34 6.91
CA VAL A 3 54.26 24.89 7.18
C VAL A 3 53.34 26.04 6.80
N ASP A 4 52.63 25.90 5.68
CA ASP A 4 51.58 26.83 5.27
C ASP A 4 50.33 26.61 6.15
N THR A 5 50.28 27.32 7.28
CA THR A 5 49.08 27.48 8.11
C THR A 5 48.30 28.71 7.64
N GLY A 6 47.54 28.61 6.54
CA GLY A 6 46.88 29.80 6.02
C GLY A 6 45.75 29.68 5.00
N SER A 7 45.26 28.49 4.63
CA SER A 7 44.03 28.42 3.82
C SER A 7 42.81 28.52 4.73
N GLN A 8 42.46 29.74 5.14
CA GLN A 8 41.09 29.99 5.57
C GLN A 8 40.17 29.56 4.43
N ILE A 9 39.25 28.63 4.72
CA ILE A 9 38.23 28.19 3.78
C ILE A 9 37.39 29.44 3.46
N LEU A 10 37.64 30.04 2.30
CA LEU A 10 36.91 31.21 1.81
C LEU A 10 35.49 30.74 1.52
N HIS A 11 34.60 30.98 2.47
CA HIS A 11 33.18 30.70 2.32
C HIS A 11 32.61 31.68 1.29
N ASP A 12 32.28 31.17 0.11
CA ASP A 12 31.70 31.95 -0.98
C ASP A 12 30.18 31.81 -0.90
N PRO A 13 29.43 32.84 -0.46
CA PRO A 13 27.98 32.73 -0.27
C PRO A 13 27.19 32.52 -1.57
N ASP A 14 27.78 32.81 -2.74
CA ASP A 14 27.14 32.60 -4.03
C ASP A 14 27.33 31.16 -4.55
N ILE A 15 28.42 30.50 -4.16
CA ILE A 15 28.74 29.10 -4.50
C ILE A 15 28.28 28.13 -3.39
N ASP A 16 28.54 28.48 -2.13
CA ASP A 16 28.19 27.74 -0.91
C ASP A 16 26.75 28.07 -0.46
N ARG A 17 25.81 28.15 -1.41
CA ARG A 17 24.40 28.08 -1.02
C ARG A 17 24.24 26.76 -0.28
N PRO A 18 23.74 26.76 0.97
CA PRO A 18 23.51 25.52 1.68
C PRO A 18 22.63 24.67 0.77
N ARG A 19 23.15 23.52 0.31
CA ARG A 19 22.35 22.53 -0.39
C ARG A 19 21.12 22.37 0.47
N ALA A 20 19.96 22.83 -0.03
CA ALA A 20 18.74 22.83 0.73
C ALA A 20 18.63 21.45 1.36
N VAL A 21 18.77 21.40 2.69
CA VAL A 21 18.61 20.16 3.46
C VAL A 21 17.35 19.58 2.89
N THR A 22 17.45 18.37 2.34
CA THR A 22 16.35 17.69 1.69
C THR A 22 15.30 17.46 2.77
N GLY A 23 14.47 18.48 2.98
CA GLY A 23 13.51 18.54 4.06
C GLY A 23 12.70 17.27 3.98
N ALA A 24 12.69 16.51 5.07
CA ALA A 24 11.95 15.27 5.14
C ALA A 24 10.52 15.60 4.70
N ILE A 25 10.12 15.13 3.52
CA ILE A 25 8.81 15.44 2.95
C ILE A 25 7.79 14.86 3.94
N PRO A 26 6.89 15.67 4.51
CA PRO A 26 5.91 15.16 5.45
C PRO A 26 5.13 14.03 4.78
N ALA A 27 5.04 12.87 5.42
CA ALA A 27 4.45 11.67 4.82
C ALA A 27 3.02 11.92 4.30
N GLY A 28 2.27 12.81 4.96
CA GLY A 28 0.93 13.23 4.53
C GLY A 28 0.90 13.97 3.19
N HIS A 29 1.94 14.75 2.88
CA HIS A 29 2.03 15.50 1.62
C HIS A 29 2.50 14.59 0.49
N ALA A 30 3.50 13.73 0.73
CA ALA A 30 3.97 12.76 -0.25
C ALA A 30 2.83 11.87 -0.78
N ARG A 31 1.88 11.48 0.08
CA ARG A 31 0.71 10.67 -0.30
C ARG A 31 -0.13 11.26 -1.43
N ARG A 32 -0.26 12.58 -1.51
CA ARG A 32 -1.08 13.24 -2.54
C ARG A 32 -0.42 13.24 -3.93
N TYR A 33 0.88 12.94 -3.97
CA TYR A 33 1.65 12.82 -5.20
C TYR A 33 1.90 11.36 -5.61
N GLN A 34 1.48 10.39 -4.78
CA GLN A 34 1.64 8.96 -5.04
C GLN A 34 0.56 8.44 -5.98
N ARG A 35 0.98 7.74 -7.03
CA ARG A 35 0.07 6.99 -7.91
C ARG A 35 0.08 5.52 -7.51
N LEU A 36 -0.81 5.16 -6.60
CA LEU A 36 -0.96 3.80 -6.10
C LEU A 36 -2.24 3.16 -6.63
N LEU A 37 -2.13 1.89 -7.01
CA LEU A 37 -3.26 1.02 -7.30
C LEU A 37 -3.39 0.00 -6.16
N VAL A 38 -4.56 -0.08 -5.52
CA VAL A 38 -4.82 -1.09 -4.49
C VAL A 38 -5.38 -2.35 -5.12
N SER A 39 -4.77 -3.49 -4.81
CA SER A 39 -5.18 -4.82 -5.29
C SER A 39 -5.68 -5.67 -4.11
N PRO A 40 -6.96 -6.09 -4.10
CA PRO A 40 -7.50 -7.01 -3.08
C PRO A 40 -7.24 -8.48 -3.43
N LEU A 41 -6.61 -8.77 -4.58
CA LEU A 41 -6.53 -10.12 -5.13
C LEU A 41 -5.94 -11.17 -4.17
N PRO A 42 -4.82 -10.91 -3.46
CA PRO A 42 -4.28 -11.88 -2.50
C PRO A 42 -5.21 -12.15 -1.33
N MET A 43 -5.91 -11.12 -0.86
CA MET A 43 -6.94 -11.24 0.18
C MET A 43 -8.09 -12.13 -0.30
N VAL A 44 -8.61 -11.88 -1.50
CA VAL A 44 -9.70 -12.67 -2.10
C VAL A 44 -9.29 -14.13 -2.26
N LEU A 45 -8.10 -14.40 -2.81
CA LEU A 45 -7.59 -15.76 -2.98
C LEU A 45 -7.44 -16.50 -1.64
N GLY A 46 -6.88 -15.83 -0.63
CA GLY A 46 -6.76 -16.40 0.72
C GLY A 46 -8.12 -16.72 1.35
N CYS A 47 -9.08 -15.81 1.24
CA CYS A 47 -10.44 -16.02 1.72
C CYS A 47 -11.16 -17.16 0.98
N LEU A 48 -11.00 -17.28 -0.35
CA LEU A 48 -11.57 -18.37 -1.14
C LEU A 48 -10.98 -19.72 -0.74
N LEU A 49 -9.67 -19.80 -0.59
CA LEU A 49 -9.00 -21.02 -0.13
C LEU A 49 -9.49 -21.42 1.27
N ALA A 50 -9.56 -20.46 2.20
CA ALA A 50 -10.09 -20.70 3.54
C ALA A 50 -11.54 -21.20 3.51
N ALA A 51 -12.39 -20.63 2.65
CA ALA A 51 -13.78 -21.08 2.50
C ALA A 51 -13.88 -22.53 2.00
N VAL A 52 -13.04 -22.91 1.03
CA VAL A 52 -12.97 -24.30 0.53
C VAL A 52 -12.53 -25.24 1.66
N LEU A 53 -11.52 -24.87 2.43
CA LEU A 53 -11.02 -25.69 3.54
C LEU A 53 -12.04 -25.80 4.67
N VAL A 54 -12.79 -24.73 5.00
CA VAL A 54 -13.91 -24.80 5.94
C VAL A 54 -14.96 -25.80 5.48
N ARG A 55 -15.36 -25.75 4.20
CA ARG A 55 -16.33 -26.72 3.65
C ARG A 55 -15.82 -28.15 3.74
N HIS A 56 -14.53 -28.35 3.44
CA HIS A 56 -13.91 -29.67 3.54
C HIS A 56 -13.82 -30.17 4.99
N ALA A 57 -13.44 -29.31 5.93
CA ALA A 57 -13.38 -29.62 7.35
C ALA A 57 -14.74 -30.00 7.93
N LEU A 58 -15.80 -29.29 7.54
CA LEU A 58 -17.17 -29.63 7.95
C LEU A 58 -17.63 -30.99 7.39
N GLY A 59 -17.27 -31.30 6.14
CA GLY A 59 -17.59 -32.59 5.52
C GLY A 59 -16.86 -33.78 6.16
N THR A 60 -15.62 -33.57 6.58
CA THR A 60 -14.77 -34.59 7.23
C THR A 60 -14.91 -34.62 8.75
N ARG A 61 -15.61 -33.63 9.34
CA ARG A 61 -15.73 -33.40 10.79
C ARG A 61 -14.38 -33.21 11.48
N ASP A 62 -13.41 -32.64 10.78
CA ASP A 62 -12.08 -32.34 11.31
C ASP A 62 -12.07 -30.96 11.99
N LEU A 63 -12.04 -30.96 13.32
CA LEU A 63 -12.01 -29.74 14.13
C LEU A 63 -10.72 -28.94 13.93
N TRP A 64 -9.58 -29.61 13.82
CA TRP A 64 -8.29 -28.92 13.69
C TRP A 64 -8.16 -28.23 12.35
N LEU A 65 -8.59 -28.90 11.28
CA LEU A 65 -8.65 -28.29 9.96
C LEU A 65 -9.61 -27.10 9.94
N PHE A 66 -10.77 -27.21 10.60
CA PHE A 66 -11.71 -26.11 10.73
C PHE A 66 -11.06 -24.90 11.41
N LEU A 67 -10.41 -25.08 12.57
CA LEU A 67 -9.73 -24.01 13.29
C LEU A 67 -8.59 -23.39 12.46
N ALA A 68 -7.78 -24.20 11.78
CA ALA A 68 -6.73 -23.72 10.89
C ALA A 68 -7.30 -22.90 9.72
N SER A 69 -8.43 -23.31 9.16
CA SER A 69 -9.11 -22.61 8.07
C SER A 69 -9.68 -21.26 8.50
N VAL A 70 -10.27 -21.19 9.69
CA VAL A 70 -10.73 -19.91 10.29
C VAL A 70 -9.54 -18.98 10.54
N GLY A 71 -8.42 -19.52 11.04
CA GLY A 71 -7.18 -18.77 11.20
C GLY A 71 -6.65 -18.22 9.86
N LEU A 72 -6.66 -19.04 8.81
CA LEU A 72 -6.29 -18.63 7.46
C LEU A 72 -7.21 -17.52 6.92
N PHE A 73 -8.52 -17.63 7.15
CA PHE A 73 -9.48 -16.60 6.76
C PHE A 73 -9.14 -15.25 7.42
N ALA A 74 -8.93 -15.24 8.74
CA ALA A 74 -8.57 -14.03 9.47
C ALA A 74 -7.21 -13.45 9.02
N ALA A 75 -6.21 -14.30 8.80
CA ALA A 75 -4.90 -13.89 8.30
C ALA A 75 -4.94 -13.35 6.86
N SER A 76 -5.97 -13.70 6.08
CA SER A 76 -6.13 -13.26 4.70
C SER A 76 -6.71 -11.85 4.59
N LEU A 77 -7.54 -11.42 5.54
CA LEU A 77 -8.18 -10.09 5.54
C LEU A 77 -7.22 -8.90 5.38
N PRO A 78 -6.04 -8.85 6.04
CA PRO A 78 -5.11 -7.74 5.87
C PRO A 78 -4.25 -7.81 4.58
N LEU A 79 -4.41 -8.82 3.72
CA LEU A 79 -3.55 -9.05 2.53
C LEU A 79 -3.85 -8.11 1.34
N PHE A 80 -4.30 -6.88 1.59
CA PHE A 80 -4.37 -5.87 0.55
C PHE A 80 -2.96 -5.50 0.10
N GLN A 81 -2.75 -5.50 -1.21
CA GLN A 81 -1.51 -5.04 -1.81
C GLN A 81 -1.68 -3.65 -2.43
N PHE A 82 -0.59 -2.91 -2.52
CA PHE A 82 -0.48 -1.73 -3.36
C PHE A 82 0.51 -2.01 -4.49
N HIS A 83 0.28 -1.36 -5.62
CA HIS A 83 1.19 -1.29 -6.74
C HIS A 83 1.47 0.18 -7.07
N CYS A 84 2.74 0.57 -7.11
CA CYS A 84 3.13 1.93 -7.49
C CYS A 84 3.24 2.03 -9.01
N LEU A 85 2.44 2.90 -9.62
CA LEU A 85 2.43 3.09 -11.08
C LEU A 85 3.66 3.84 -11.61
N ASP A 86 4.45 4.46 -10.73
CA ASP A 86 5.65 5.20 -11.14
C ASP A 86 6.90 4.32 -11.15
N CYS A 87 7.08 3.47 -10.13
CA CYS A 87 8.27 2.62 -9.99
C CYS A 87 8.00 1.11 -10.12
N GLY A 88 6.74 0.72 -10.33
CA GLY A 88 6.32 -0.69 -10.44
C GLY A 88 6.35 -1.47 -9.11
N ARG A 89 6.75 -0.86 -7.99
CA ARG A 89 6.90 -1.57 -6.71
C ARG A 89 5.56 -2.10 -6.20
N ILE A 90 5.56 -3.37 -5.83
CA ILE A 90 4.44 -4.05 -5.16
C ILE A 90 4.77 -4.17 -3.67
N GLY A 91 3.78 -4.00 -2.81
CA GLY A 91 3.93 -4.23 -1.37
C GLY A 91 2.61 -4.27 -0.63
N TRP A 92 2.66 -4.44 0.69
CA TRP A 92 1.48 -4.47 1.54
C TRP A 92 0.86 -3.08 1.70
N TYR A 93 -0.46 -2.97 1.57
CA TYR A 93 -1.20 -1.70 1.68
C TYR A 93 -0.91 -0.96 2.98
N LEU A 94 -0.74 -1.67 4.10
CA LEU A 94 -0.35 -1.07 5.39
C LEU A 94 0.97 -0.27 5.32
N ARG A 95 1.87 -0.65 4.42
CA ARG A 95 3.15 0.02 4.15
C ARG A 95 3.09 1.02 2.99
N ALA A 96 1.98 1.08 2.25
CA ALA A 96 1.78 2.01 1.14
C ALA A 96 2.01 3.46 1.57
N THR A 97 1.59 3.78 2.79
CA THR A 97 1.71 5.10 3.40
C THR A 97 3.14 5.62 3.58
N ARG A 98 4.11 4.70 3.62
CA ARG A 98 5.54 5.00 3.79
C ARG A 98 6.31 4.93 2.47
N HIS A 99 5.64 4.57 1.37
CA HIS A 99 6.31 4.41 0.08
C HIS A 99 6.50 5.77 -0.62
N ALA A 100 7.73 6.24 -0.75
CA ALA A 100 8.05 7.41 -1.56
C ALA A 100 9.12 7.02 -2.59
N CYS A 101 8.76 7.02 -3.87
CA CYS A 101 9.71 6.81 -4.96
C CYS A 101 10.26 8.16 -5.46
N GLU A 102 11.37 8.11 -6.21
CA GLU A 102 12.01 9.32 -6.75
C GLU A 102 11.04 10.17 -7.56
N ALA A 103 10.19 9.56 -8.39
CA ALA A 103 9.17 10.26 -9.16
C ALA A 103 8.17 11.04 -8.27
N VAL A 104 7.73 10.46 -7.15
CA VAL A 104 6.85 11.14 -6.17
C VAL A 104 7.57 12.32 -5.55
N THR A 105 8.82 12.14 -5.12
CA THR A 105 9.61 13.23 -4.52
C THR A 105 9.92 14.34 -5.53
N GLY A 106 10.15 14.00 -6.80
CA GLY A 106 10.39 14.95 -7.88
C GLY A 106 9.16 15.82 -8.15
N ARG A 107 7.96 15.22 -8.20
CA ARG A 107 6.70 15.96 -8.37
C ARG A 107 6.40 16.89 -7.20
N TYR A 108 6.63 16.43 -5.98
CA TYR A 108 6.50 17.27 -4.78
C TYR A 108 7.41 18.49 -4.85
N ARG A 109 8.70 18.29 -5.19
CA ARG A 109 9.67 19.39 -5.28
C ARG A 109 9.38 20.36 -6.42
N ARG A 110 8.83 19.89 -7.53
CA ARG A 110 8.43 20.73 -8.66
C ARG A 110 7.10 21.47 -8.44
N GLY A 111 6.42 21.25 -7.31
CA GLY A 111 5.12 21.86 -7.03
C GLY A 111 4.06 21.51 -8.09
N GLU A 112 4.17 20.33 -8.71
CA GLU A 112 3.20 19.92 -9.72
C GLU A 112 1.79 19.85 -9.10
N PRO A 113 0.72 20.08 -9.87
CA PRO A 113 -0.63 19.92 -9.35
C PRO A 113 -0.86 18.46 -8.92
N GLU A 114 -1.58 18.27 -7.82
CA GLU A 114 -1.99 16.95 -7.31
C GLU A 114 -2.84 16.24 -8.39
N ARG A 115 -2.23 15.29 -9.12
CA ARG A 115 -2.90 14.60 -10.26
C ARG A 115 -3.50 13.24 -9.89
N THR A 116 -3.63 12.91 -8.61
CA THR A 116 -4.18 11.61 -8.20
C THR A 116 -5.71 11.64 -8.33
N ARG A 117 -6.26 10.96 -9.36
CA ARG A 117 -7.72 10.86 -9.57
C ARG A 117 -8.46 10.20 -8.39
N MET A 118 -7.83 9.26 -7.70
CA MET A 118 -8.39 8.58 -6.53
C MET A 118 -7.30 8.26 -5.53
N SER A 119 -7.55 8.56 -4.25
CA SER A 119 -6.66 8.16 -3.18
C SER A 119 -6.67 6.64 -3.00
N ALA A 120 -5.54 6.08 -2.53
CA ALA A 120 -5.45 4.65 -2.22
C ALA A 120 -6.49 4.22 -1.16
N GLN A 121 -6.85 5.12 -0.24
CA GLN A 121 -7.89 4.89 0.76
C GLN A 121 -9.28 4.76 0.12
N THR A 122 -9.60 5.65 -0.82
CA THR A 122 -10.86 5.59 -1.58
C THR A 122 -10.96 4.30 -2.39
N GLN A 123 -9.86 3.87 -3.02
CA GLN A 123 -9.81 2.60 -3.74
C GLN A 123 -10.03 1.40 -2.80
N CYS A 124 -9.40 1.40 -1.62
CA CYS A 124 -9.59 0.36 -0.61
C CYS A 124 -11.05 0.29 -0.14
N LEU A 125 -11.67 1.43 0.17
CA LEU A 125 -13.09 1.49 0.53
C LEU A 125 -13.98 0.98 -0.60
N LEU A 126 -13.74 1.41 -1.84
CA LEU A 126 -14.48 0.93 -3.01
C LEU A 126 -14.39 -0.60 -3.13
N TRP A 127 -13.20 -1.18 -2.96
CA TRP A 127 -13.03 -2.63 -2.98
C TRP A 127 -13.78 -3.32 -1.86
N ILE A 128 -13.78 -2.78 -0.64
CA ILE A 128 -14.57 -3.31 0.47
C ILE A 128 -16.07 -3.30 0.11
N TYR A 129 -16.59 -2.20 -0.43
CA TYR A 129 -17.99 -2.11 -0.87
C TYR A 129 -18.31 -3.12 -1.98
N VAL A 130 -17.44 -3.26 -2.98
CA VAL A 130 -17.63 -4.23 -4.07
C VAL A 130 -17.64 -5.66 -3.53
N MET A 131 -16.73 -6.00 -2.61
CA MET A 131 -16.66 -7.34 -2.04
C MET A 131 -17.83 -7.66 -1.12
N VAL A 132 -18.19 -6.74 -0.22
CA VAL A 132 -19.35 -6.91 0.67
C VAL A 132 -20.64 -6.96 -0.15
N GLY A 133 -20.82 -6.04 -1.09
CA GLY A 133 -21.98 -6.03 -1.98
C GLY A 133 -22.06 -7.31 -2.83
N GLY A 134 -20.94 -7.75 -3.41
CA GLY A 134 -20.87 -9.01 -4.16
C GLY A 134 -21.21 -10.22 -3.30
N LEU A 135 -20.73 -10.27 -2.05
CA LEU A 135 -21.05 -11.34 -1.10
C LEU A 135 -22.53 -11.35 -0.71
N LEU A 136 -23.13 -10.18 -0.50
CA LEU A 136 -24.57 -10.06 -0.19
C LEU A 136 -25.42 -10.54 -1.36
N VAL A 137 -25.12 -10.09 -2.58
CA VAL A 137 -25.80 -10.53 -3.79
C VAL A 137 -25.66 -12.05 -3.97
N ALA A 138 -24.44 -12.59 -3.84
CA ALA A 138 -24.19 -14.02 -3.93
C ALA A 138 -24.97 -14.81 -2.87
N SER A 139 -25.05 -14.30 -1.64
CA SER A 139 -25.83 -14.91 -0.55
C SER A 139 -27.32 -14.95 -0.86
N VAL A 140 -27.90 -13.85 -1.37
CA VAL A 140 -29.30 -13.78 -1.78
C VAL A 140 -29.60 -14.80 -2.89
N PHE A 141 -28.73 -14.89 -3.91
CA PHE A 141 -28.89 -15.86 -4.99
C PHE A 141 -28.72 -17.31 -4.52
N ALA A 142 -27.83 -17.57 -3.56
CA ALA A 142 -27.65 -18.90 -3.00
C ALA A 142 -28.84 -19.33 -2.12
N LEU A 143 -29.37 -18.41 -1.31
CA LEU A 143 -30.54 -18.66 -0.46
C LEU A 143 -31.83 -18.80 -1.26
N GLY A 144 -32.02 -17.99 -2.32
CA GLY A 144 -33.19 -18.08 -3.19
C GLY A 144 -33.21 -19.30 -4.12
N ARG A 145 -32.13 -20.09 -4.15
CA ARG A 145 -32.03 -21.37 -4.89
C ARG A 145 -32.25 -22.60 -4.00
N LEU A 146 -32.35 -22.42 -2.68
CA LEU A 146 -32.72 -23.45 -1.71
C LEU A 146 -34.25 -23.48 -1.53
#